data_AF-G3AUH2-F1
#
_entry.id   AF-G3AUH2-F1
#
_cell.length_a   1.000
_cell.length_b   1.000
_cell.length_c   1.000
_cell.angle_alpha   90.00
_cell.angle_beta   90.00
_cell.angle_gamma   90.00
#
_symmetry.space_group_name_H-M   'P 1'
#
loop_
_entity.id
_entity.type
_entity.pdbx_description
1 polymer ?
#
loop_
_entity_poly.entity_id
_entity_poly.type
_entity_poly.pdbx_seq_one_letter_code
_entity_poly.pdbx_strand_id
1 'polypeptide(L)'
;MSSNTSVLLEPNAKLIHLLPSNLQDLIQYETVYDIILQSLDTPTRLEVDVTYLKKQLLEREETIDKSILELTVDEDKSVILSMLYGSTFIQAIDIVLNKCIKYESKVNLQDYLRDPLQYKNLAKFTIIDQTVSERTITKLLLLLGFKLQNGILMEADSTGSDSQDAQGIEHNIDLDNWYCNCSEYQLQYTSNMKPIEITENRTLIEGFLSHSESIVLEPIPLCSHMLAILIILYNKEKLYSRIHR
;
A
#
# COMPACT_ATOMS: atom_id res chain seq x y z
N MET A 1 19.56 24.11 21.90
CA MET A 1 20.04 23.61 20.60
C MET A 1 18.96 22.70 20.06
N SER A 2 18.04 23.28 19.30
CA SER A 2 16.85 22.59 18.80
C SER A 2 17.10 22.32 17.32
N SER A 3 17.30 21.06 16.98
CA SER A 3 17.50 20.62 15.60
C SER A 3 16.19 20.79 14.83
N ASN A 4 16.10 21.88 14.07
CA ASN A 4 15.13 22.04 12.99
C ASN A 4 15.46 21.03 11.88
N THR A 5 14.90 19.84 11.95
CA THR A 5 14.89 18.90 10.83
C THR A 5 13.68 19.18 9.94
N SER A 6 13.96 19.80 8.80
CA SER A 6 13.30 19.64 7.50
C SER A 6 11.77 19.67 7.47
N VAL A 7 11.20 20.88 7.47
CA VAL A 7 9.91 21.15 6.81
C VAL A 7 10.20 21.33 5.32
N LEU A 8 10.36 20.22 4.61
CA LEU A 8 10.35 20.20 3.14
C LEU A 8 9.04 19.53 2.73
N LEU A 9 8.00 20.34 2.57
CA LEU A 9 7.08 20.39 1.43
C LEU A 9 5.85 21.25 1.79
N GLU A 10 5.50 22.14 0.86
CA GLU A 10 4.38 23.08 0.91
C GLU A 10 3.00 22.39 1.09
N PRO A 11 1.94 23.13 1.50
CA PRO A 11 0.61 22.59 1.77
C PRO A 11 0.06 21.64 0.68
N ASN A 12 -0.25 20.40 1.11
CA ASN A 12 -0.61 19.20 0.35
C ASN A 12 -1.72 19.32 -0.72
N ALA A 13 -2.50 20.40 -0.77
CA ALA A 13 -3.61 20.51 -1.73
C ALA A 13 -3.14 20.56 -3.19
N LYS A 14 -2.02 21.23 -3.49
CA LYS A 14 -1.47 21.25 -4.86
C LYS A 14 -0.89 19.91 -5.30
N LEU A 15 -0.46 19.08 -4.34
CA LEU A 15 0.10 17.76 -4.62
C LEU A 15 -0.98 16.73 -4.89
N ILE A 16 -2.19 16.88 -4.31
CA ILE A 16 -3.26 15.88 -4.44
C ILE A 16 -3.64 15.60 -5.91
N HIS A 17 -3.54 16.61 -6.79
CA HIS A 17 -3.81 16.46 -8.22
C HIS A 17 -2.78 15.59 -8.95
N LEU A 18 -1.61 15.34 -8.35
CA LEU A 18 -0.58 14.44 -8.88
C LEU A 18 -0.85 12.98 -8.49
N LEU A 19 -1.68 12.70 -7.48
CA LEU A 19 -1.95 11.33 -7.04
C LEU A 19 -2.52 10.45 -8.16
N PRO A 20 -3.55 10.85 -8.92
CA PRO A 20 -4.20 9.94 -9.87
C PRO A 20 -3.22 9.33 -10.87
N SER A 21 -2.34 10.14 -11.47
CA SER A 21 -1.35 9.67 -12.45
C SER A 21 -0.24 8.82 -11.84
N ASN A 22 0.13 9.06 -10.58
CA ASN A 22 1.20 8.33 -9.89
C ASN A 22 0.69 7.08 -9.16
N LEU A 23 -0.60 7.03 -8.81
CA LEU A 23 -1.23 5.86 -8.19
C LEU A 23 -1.70 4.84 -9.23
N GLN A 24 -2.12 5.29 -10.41
CA GLN A 24 -2.51 4.39 -11.49
C GLN A 24 -1.34 3.49 -11.88
N ASP A 25 -1.57 2.18 -11.93
CA ASP A 25 -0.55 1.16 -12.25
C ASP A 25 0.71 1.23 -11.36
N LEU A 26 0.57 1.74 -10.14
CA LEU A 26 1.62 1.74 -9.13
C LEU A 26 1.95 0.31 -8.69
N ILE A 27 0.95 -0.56 -8.61
CA ILE A 27 1.13 -1.95 -8.22
C ILE A 27 1.31 -2.80 -9.47
N GLN A 28 2.29 -3.69 -9.45
CA GLN A 28 2.66 -4.54 -10.59
C GLN A 28 2.80 -6.00 -10.15
N TYR A 29 2.82 -6.91 -11.12
CA TYR A 29 3.21 -8.30 -10.89
C TYR A 29 4.63 -8.48 -11.38
N GLU A 30 5.46 -9.07 -10.54
CA GLU A 30 6.84 -9.42 -10.87
C GLU A 30 7.10 -10.85 -10.43
N THR A 31 8.06 -11.52 -11.07
CA THR A 31 8.41 -12.88 -10.67
C THR A 31 9.04 -12.86 -9.28
N VAL A 32 8.68 -13.84 -8.46
CA VAL A 32 9.29 -13.99 -7.11
C VAL A 32 10.81 -14.11 -7.22
N TYR A 33 11.31 -14.69 -8.30
CA TYR A 33 12.74 -14.77 -8.59
C TYR A 33 13.40 -13.39 -8.73
N ASP A 34 12.87 -12.53 -9.60
CA ASP A 34 13.44 -11.20 -9.87
C ASP A 34 13.39 -10.32 -8.61
N ILE A 35 12.27 -10.39 -7.87
CA ILE A 35 12.10 -9.74 -6.57
C ILE A 35 13.22 -10.11 -5.60
N ILE A 36 13.53 -11.41 -5.46
CA ILE A 36 14.56 -11.88 -4.53
C ILE A 36 15.92 -11.34 -4.96
N LEU A 37 16.25 -11.46 -6.25
CA LEU A 37 17.53 -10.96 -6.78
C LEU A 37 17.71 -9.47 -6.51
N GLN A 38 16.68 -8.67 -6.78
CA GLN A 38 16.71 -7.23 -6.51
C GLN A 38 16.84 -6.93 -5.02
N SER A 39 16.13 -7.67 -4.17
CA SER A 39 16.21 -7.50 -2.71
C SER A 39 17.61 -7.79 -2.17
N LEU A 40 18.33 -8.73 -2.79
CA LEU A 40 19.72 -9.06 -2.46
C LEU A 40 20.71 -7.98 -2.95
N ASP A 41 20.35 -7.14 -3.92
CA ASP A 41 21.18 -6.02 -4.37
C ASP A 41 21.07 -4.79 -3.45
N THR A 42 20.07 -4.76 -2.58
CA THR A 42 19.95 -3.78 -1.49
C THR A 42 20.59 -4.30 -0.21
N PRO A 43 21.13 -3.44 0.68
CA PRO A 43 21.74 -3.88 1.93
C PRO A 43 20.68 -4.53 2.84
N THR A 44 20.54 -5.85 2.72
CA THR A 44 19.60 -6.66 3.49
C THR A 44 20.27 -7.19 4.75
N ARG A 45 19.52 -7.19 5.86
CA ARG A 45 19.96 -7.80 7.13
C ARG A 45 19.73 -9.31 7.10
N LEU A 46 20.39 -10.02 6.21
CA LEU A 46 20.43 -11.48 6.26
C LEU A 46 21.62 -11.91 7.10
N GLU A 47 21.44 -12.93 7.94
CA GLU A 47 22.53 -13.59 8.70
C GLU A 47 23.46 -14.43 7.80
N VAL A 48 23.33 -14.28 6.48
CA VAL A 48 23.96 -15.11 5.45
C VAL A 48 24.65 -14.21 4.44
N ASP A 49 25.75 -14.70 3.87
CA ASP A 49 26.43 -14.03 2.76
C ASP A 49 25.49 -13.92 1.55
N VAL A 50 25.01 -12.71 1.32
CA VAL A 50 24.12 -12.30 0.24
C VAL A 50 24.71 -12.67 -1.13
N THR A 51 26.04 -12.53 -1.29
CA THR A 51 26.75 -12.86 -2.53
C THR A 51 26.68 -14.36 -2.81
N TYR A 52 26.85 -15.16 -1.77
CA TYR A 52 26.80 -16.61 -1.86
C TYR A 52 25.37 -17.11 -2.17
N LEU A 53 24.35 -16.51 -1.54
CA LEU A 53 22.96 -16.83 -1.82
C LEU A 53 22.57 -16.46 -3.26
N LYS A 54 22.97 -15.27 -3.73
CA LYS A 54 22.73 -14.83 -5.12
C LYS A 54 23.35 -15.80 -6.11
N LYS A 55 24.58 -16.26 -5.87
CA LYS A 55 25.26 -17.26 -6.71
C LYS A 55 24.47 -18.57 -6.76
N GLN A 56 23.99 -19.09 -5.64
CA GLN A 56 23.20 -20.32 -5.61
C GLN A 56 21.88 -20.19 -6.39
N LEU A 57 21.22 -19.04 -6.33
CA LEU A 57 19.99 -18.78 -7.08
C LEU A 57 20.24 -18.70 -8.59
N LEU A 58 21.35 -18.08 -9.01
CA LEU A 58 21.76 -18.01 -10.43
C LEU A 58 22.14 -19.39 -10.97
N GLU A 59 22.87 -20.21 -10.20
CA GLU A 59 23.24 -21.58 -10.59
C GLU A 59 22.01 -22.49 -10.78
N ARG A 60 20.87 -22.16 -10.16
CA ARG A 60 19.62 -22.92 -10.24
C ARG A 60 18.55 -22.27 -11.12
N GLU A 61 18.87 -21.19 -11.85
CA GLU A 61 17.90 -20.39 -12.60
C GLU A 61 16.99 -21.22 -13.52
N GLU A 62 17.54 -22.24 -14.20
CA GLU A 62 16.79 -23.10 -15.13
C GLU A 62 15.77 -24.02 -14.43
N THR A 63 15.94 -24.27 -13.13
CA THR A 63 15.04 -25.12 -12.32
C THR A 63 13.99 -24.32 -11.56
N ILE A 64 14.11 -22.98 -11.55
CA ILE A 64 13.22 -22.11 -10.81
C ILE A 64 11.99 -21.80 -11.66
N ASP A 65 10.80 -22.02 -11.08
CA ASP A 65 9.55 -21.66 -11.71
C ASP A 65 9.33 -20.14 -11.70
N LYS A 66 9.63 -19.50 -12.84
CA LYS A 66 9.42 -18.05 -13.04
C LYS A 66 7.96 -17.66 -13.30
N SER A 67 7.03 -18.62 -13.34
CA SER A 67 5.60 -18.33 -13.45
C SER A 67 4.97 -17.87 -12.12
N ILE A 68 5.70 -18.04 -11.00
CA ILE A 68 5.27 -17.60 -9.68
C ILE A 68 5.45 -16.08 -9.59
N LEU A 69 4.32 -15.37 -9.58
CA LEU A 69 4.24 -13.92 -9.53
C LEU A 69 3.82 -13.44 -8.14
N GLU A 70 4.34 -12.29 -7.73
CA GLU A 70 3.96 -11.60 -6.50
C GLU A 70 3.77 -10.10 -6.77
N LEU A 71 3.01 -9.42 -5.91
CA LEU A 71 2.73 -8.00 -6.06
C LEU A 71 3.98 -7.16 -5.73
N THR A 72 4.31 -6.20 -6.57
CA THR A 72 5.41 -5.23 -6.38
C THR A 72 4.92 -3.80 -6.58
N VAL A 73 5.80 -2.84 -6.29
CA VAL A 73 5.54 -1.41 -6.44
C VAL A 73 6.47 -0.89 -7.52
N ASP A 74 5.92 -0.18 -8.50
CA ASP A 74 6.68 0.52 -9.53
C ASP A 74 7.71 1.46 -8.87
N GLU A 75 9.00 1.22 -9.12
CA GLU A 75 10.09 1.92 -8.44
C GLU A 75 10.11 3.42 -8.75
N ASP A 76 9.93 3.79 -10.01
CA ASP A 76 9.99 5.19 -10.44
C ASP A 76 8.86 6.00 -9.79
N LYS A 77 7.64 5.45 -9.81
CA LYS A 77 6.49 6.08 -9.14
C LYS A 77 6.65 6.05 -7.62
N SER A 78 7.20 4.99 -7.05
CA SER A 78 7.48 4.86 -5.62
C SER A 78 8.45 5.94 -5.15
N VAL A 79 9.51 6.22 -5.91
CA VAL A 79 10.46 7.30 -5.61
C VAL A 79 9.76 8.65 -5.64
N ILE A 80 8.98 8.94 -6.69
CA ILE A 80 8.23 10.20 -6.81
C ILE A 80 7.26 10.38 -5.63
N LEU A 81 6.45 9.37 -5.33
CA LEU A 81 5.47 9.43 -4.25
C LEU A 81 6.14 9.52 -2.87
N SER A 82 7.28 8.85 -2.67
CA SER A 82 8.09 8.99 -1.45
C SER A 82 8.66 10.40 -1.30
N MET A 83 9.06 11.04 -2.41
CA MET A 83 9.50 12.43 -2.40
C MET A 83 8.34 13.38 -2.09
N LEU A 84 7.14 13.13 -2.59
CA LEU A 84 5.99 14.03 -2.43
C LEU A 84 5.27 13.87 -1.08
N TYR A 85 5.19 12.65 -0.55
CA TYR A 85 4.38 12.32 0.63
C TYR A 85 5.18 11.69 1.77
N GLY A 86 6.48 11.45 1.58
CA GLY A 86 7.37 10.97 2.63
C GLY A 86 6.88 9.69 3.31
N SER A 87 6.89 9.70 4.65
CA SER A 87 6.47 8.56 5.46
C SER A 87 5.01 8.16 5.26
N THR A 88 4.13 9.10 4.91
CA THR A 88 2.70 8.82 4.65
C THR A 88 2.54 7.83 3.50
N PHE A 89 3.33 7.99 2.43
CA PHE A 89 3.33 7.03 1.32
C PHE A 89 3.95 5.68 1.70
N ILE A 90 5.10 5.67 2.38
CA ILE A 90 5.76 4.43 2.80
C ILE A 90 4.83 3.59 3.70
N GLN A 91 4.14 4.25 4.63
CA GLN A 91 3.15 3.60 5.50
C GLN A 91 1.93 3.12 4.71
N ALA A 92 1.45 3.88 3.72
CA ALA A 92 0.35 3.46 2.87
C ALA A 92 0.68 2.18 2.07
N ILE A 93 1.90 2.07 1.56
CA ILE A 93 2.37 0.85 0.87
C ILE A 93 2.45 -0.33 1.84
N ASP A 94 3.00 -0.14 3.04
CA ASP A 94 3.00 -1.18 4.08
C ASP A 94 1.58 -1.65 4.41
N ILE A 95 0.63 -0.72 4.51
CA ILE A 95 -0.79 -1.03 4.73
C ILE A 95 -1.35 -1.92 3.62
N VAL A 96 -1.18 -1.50 2.35
CA VAL A 96 -1.69 -2.24 1.19
C VAL A 96 -1.12 -3.66 1.11
N LEU A 97 0.19 -3.80 1.32
CA LEU A 97 0.90 -5.05 1.11
C LEU A 97 0.80 -6.00 2.32
N ASN A 98 0.80 -5.47 3.54
CA ASN A 98 1.06 -6.27 4.73
C ASN A 98 -0.09 -6.28 5.75
N LYS A 99 -1.07 -5.36 5.67
CA LYS A 99 -2.16 -5.25 6.66
C LYS A 99 -3.47 -5.88 6.19
N CYS A 100 -4.40 -6.06 7.14
CA CYS A 100 -5.75 -6.54 6.86
C CYS A 100 -6.66 -5.34 6.57
N ILE A 101 -7.40 -5.41 5.46
CA ILE A 101 -8.31 -4.35 5.02
C ILE A 101 -9.69 -4.97 4.90
N LYS A 102 -10.60 -4.56 5.77
CA LYS A 102 -12.00 -4.94 5.77
C LYS A 102 -12.82 -3.92 4.98
N TYR A 103 -13.80 -4.43 4.25
CA TYR A 103 -14.76 -3.64 3.51
C TYR A 103 -16.17 -3.95 4.01
N GLU A 104 -16.79 -2.94 4.61
CA GLU A 104 -18.14 -3.02 5.13
C GLU A 104 -19.07 -2.19 4.24
N SER A 105 -19.99 -2.85 3.54
CA SER A 105 -20.89 -2.15 2.64
C SER A 105 -22.22 -2.86 2.45
N LYS A 106 -23.24 -2.07 2.11
CA LYS A 106 -24.52 -2.55 1.58
C LYS A 106 -24.42 -3.01 0.12
N VAL A 107 -23.32 -2.71 -0.57
CA VAL A 107 -23.08 -3.10 -1.96
C VAL A 107 -21.91 -4.07 -2.06
N ASN A 108 -21.88 -4.85 -3.14
CA ASN A 108 -20.77 -5.77 -3.37
C ASN A 108 -19.50 -4.97 -3.67
N LEU A 109 -18.39 -5.36 -3.06
CA LEU A 109 -17.07 -4.79 -3.33
C LEU A 109 -16.75 -4.67 -4.83
N GLN A 110 -17.08 -5.67 -5.64
CA GLN A 110 -16.80 -5.63 -7.08
C GLN A 110 -17.59 -4.53 -7.79
N ASP A 111 -18.85 -4.32 -7.39
CA ASP A 111 -19.68 -3.25 -7.95
C ASP A 111 -19.15 -1.88 -7.51
N TYR A 112 -18.76 -1.76 -6.24
CA TYR A 112 -18.12 -0.55 -5.70
C TYR A 112 -16.81 -0.22 -6.41
N LEU A 113 -15.92 -1.20 -6.59
CA LEU A 113 -14.63 -0.98 -7.27
C LEU A 113 -14.83 -0.56 -8.74
N ARG A 114 -15.92 -1.00 -9.40
CA ARG A 114 -16.22 -0.57 -10.78
C ARG A 114 -16.57 0.91 -10.84
N ASP A 115 -17.46 1.38 -9.97
CA ASP A 115 -17.89 2.78 -9.91
C ASP A 115 -18.10 3.23 -8.44
N PRO A 116 -17.03 3.67 -7.74
CA PRO A 116 -17.11 4.06 -6.34
C PRO A 116 -18.05 5.24 -6.11
N LEU A 117 -18.14 6.16 -7.09
CA LEU A 117 -18.91 7.39 -6.98
C LEU A 117 -20.43 7.16 -7.13
N GLN A 118 -20.85 6.01 -7.67
CA GLN A 118 -22.28 5.65 -7.74
C GLN A 118 -22.83 5.24 -6.37
N TYR A 119 -22.01 4.67 -5.50
CA TYR A 119 -22.44 4.01 -4.25
C TYR A 119 -22.06 4.80 -2.99
N LYS A 120 -22.30 6.12 -3.04
CA LYS A 120 -21.99 7.06 -1.95
C LYS A 120 -22.73 6.70 -0.66
N ASN A 121 -22.05 6.88 0.46
CA ASN A 121 -22.52 6.61 1.82
C ASN A 121 -22.94 5.15 2.05
N LEU A 122 -22.58 4.23 1.13
CA LEU A 122 -22.90 2.82 1.24
C LEU A 122 -21.70 1.96 1.63
N ALA A 123 -20.48 2.50 1.56
CA ALA A 123 -19.25 1.75 1.78
C ALA A 123 -18.38 2.42 2.85
N LYS A 124 -17.78 1.58 3.71
CA LYS A 124 -16.78 1.98 4.70
C LYS A 124 -15.63 1.00 4.63
N PHE A 125 -14.42 1.52 4.77
CA PHE A 125 -13.22 0.71 4.88
C PHE A 125 -12.73 0.75 6.32
N THR A 126 -12.33 -0.41 6.82
CA THR A 126 -11.70 -0.54 8.12
C THR A 126 -10.35 -1.21 7.94
N ILE A 127 -9.29 -0.52 8.31
CA ILE A 127 -7.93 -1.05 8.27
C ILE A 127 -7.58 -1.54 9.67
N ILE A 128 -7.13 -2.78 9.77
CA ILE A 128 -6.68 -3.37 11.03
C ILE A 128 -5.16 -3.37 11.01
N ASP A 129 -4.55 -2.69 11.97
CA ASP A 129 -3.10 -2.59 12.17
C ASP A 129 -2.50 -3.91 12.68
N GLN A 130 -2.73 -4.98 11.94
CA GLN A 130 -2.09 -6.27 12.13
C GLN A 130 -1.41 -6.67 10.84
N THR A 131 -0.12 -6.99 10.97
CA THR A 131 0.66 -7.55 9.87
C THR A 131 0.18 -8.97 9.61
N VAL A 132 -0.51 -9.18 8.48
CA VAL A 132 -1.02 -10.49 8.04
C VAL A 132 0.06 -11.30 7.32
N SER A 133 0.98 -10.60 6.67
CA SER A 133 2.16 -11.24 6.09
C SER A 133 3.31 -10.23 6.03
N GLU A 134 4.37 -10.47 6.79
CA GLU A 134 5.64 -9.80 6.52
C GLU A 134 6.30 -10.47 5.31
N ARG A 135 6.47 -9.74 4.21
CA ARG A 135 7.20 -10.23 3.03
C ARG A 135 8.70 -10.31 3.33
N THR A 136 9.19 -11.51 3.61
CA THR A 136 10.62 -11.76 3.84
C THR A 136 11.21 -12.58 2.72
N ILE A 137 12.53 -12.46 2.49
CA ILE A 137 13.26 -13.31 1.53
C ILE A 137 13.01 -14.78 1.82
N THR A 138 12.96 -15.19 3.10
CA THR A 138 12.63 -16.56 3.50
C THR A 138 11.27 -17.02 3.00
N LYS A 139 10.22 -16.18 3.11
CA LYS A 139 8.89 -16.53 2.59
C LYS A 139 8.86 -16.59 1.07
N LEU A 140 9.55 -15.68 0.40
CA LEU A 140 9.65 -15.67 -1.06
C LEU A 140 10.41 -16.91 -1.57
N LEU A 141 11.48 -17.33 -0.89
CA LEU A 141 12.17 -18.57 -1.18
C LEU A 141 11.24 -19.78 -1.00
N LEU A 142 10.42 -19.80 0.06
CA LEU A 142 9.44 -20.87 0.29
C LEU A 142 8.39 -20.93 -0.84
N LEU A 143 7.96 -19.80 -1.39
CA LEU A 143 7.07 -19.77 -2.56
C LEU A 143 7.73 -20.41 -3.79
N LEU A 144 9.04 -20.23 -3.96
CA LEU A 144 9.82 -20.90 -5.01
C LEU A 144 10.15 -22.37 -4.69
N GLY A 145 9.65 -22.91 -3.57
CA GLY A 145 9.92 -24.29 -3.14
C GLY A 145 11.28 -24.47 -2.45
N PHE A 146 11.92 -23.39 -1.98
CA PHE A 146 13.20 -23.44 -1.31
C PHE A 146 13.14 -22.97 0.15
N LYS A 147 14.05 -23.47 0.98
CA LYS A 147 14.32 -22.98 2.32
C LYS A 147 15.81 -22.75 2.51
N LEU A 148 16.15 -21.78 3.35
CA LEU A 148 17.54 -21.51 3.72
C LEU A 148 17.85 -22.24 5.03
N GLN A 149 18.83 -23.14 5.03
CA GLN A 149 19.30 -23.81 6.23
C GLN A 149 20.82 -23.68 6.32
N ASN A 150 21.31 -23.05 7.40
CA ASN A 150 22.74 -22.77 7.59
C ASN A 150 23.40 -22.03 6.41
N GLY A 151 22.66 -21.12 5.76
CA GLY A 151 23.15 -20.38 4.59
C GLY A 151 23.17 -21.16 3.26
N ILE A 152 22.62 -22.38 3.24
CA ILE A 152 22.52 -23.23 2.04
C ILE A 152 21.07 -23.29 1.60
N LEU A 153 20.84 -23.16 0.28
CA LEU A 153 19.52 -23.26 -0.33
C LEU A 153 19.13 -24.74 -0.54
N MET A 154 18.05 -25.16 0.10
CA MET A 154 17.53 -26.54 0.02
C MET A 154 16.08 -26.54 -0.44
N GLU A 155 15.59 -27.65 -1.00
CA GLU A 155 14.18 -27.82 -1.34
C GLU A 155 13.34 -27.88 -0.04
N ALA A 156 12.17 -27.26 -0.07
CA ALA A 156 11.25 -27.19 1.06
C ALA A 156 10.09 -28.17 0.88
N ASP A 157 9.82 -28.95 1.92
CA ASP A 157 8.58 -29.72 2.02
C ASP A 157 7.43 -28.77 2.33
N SER A 158 6.41 -28.74 1.47
CA SER A 158 5.29 -27.81 1.57
C SER A 158 4.38 -28.14 2.76
N THR A 159 4.40 -27.31 3.82
CA THR A 159 3.45 -27.39 4.94
C THR A 159 2.83 -26.03 5.28
N GLY A 160 1.52 -25.93 5.03
CA GLY A 160 0.50 -25.43 5.97
C GLY A 160 0.53 -23.96 6.37
N SER A 161 -0.44 -23.20 5.88
CA SER A 161 -0.78 -21.83 6.27
C SER A 161 -1.55 -21.77 7.59
N ASP A 162 -1.05 -20.99 8.55
CA ASP A 162 -1.77 -20.59 9.75
C ASP A 162 -2.76 -19.45 9.45
N SER A 163 -4.05 -19.68 9.69
CA SER A 163 -5.06 -18.62 9.79
C SER A 163 -5.21 -18.22 11.26
N GLN A 164 -4.65 -17.08 11.65
CA GLN A 164 -4.93 -16.47 12.94
C GLN A 164 -6.00 -15.39 12.81
N ASP A 165 -6.95 -15.40 13.74
CA ASP A 165 -7.95 -14.34 13.88
C ASP A 165 -7.29 -13.00 14.12
N ALA A 166 -7.77 -11.99 13.40
CA ALA A 166 -7.10 -10.71 13.35
C ALA A 166 -7.37 -9.85 14.61
N GLN A 167 -6.34 -9.51 15.39
CA GLN A 167 -6.40 -8.57 16.52
C GLN A 167 -5.47 -7.37 16.26
N GLY A 168 -6.03 -6.16 16.16
CA GLY A 168 -5.26 -4.93 15.92
C GLY A 168 -6.08 -3.66 16.16
N ILE A 169 -5.43 -2.51 16.05
CA ILE A 169 -6.11 -1.20 16.12
C ILE A 169 -6.89 -1.01 14.82
N GLU A 170 -8.17 -0.63 14.95
CA GLU A 170 -9.05 -0.40 13.81
C GLU A 170 -9.10 1.09 13.44
N HIS A 171 -8.78 1.38 12.18
CA HIS A 171 -8.94 2.71 11.59
C HIS A 171 -10.11 2.68 10.61
N ASN A 172 -11.09 3.55 10.83
CA ASN A 172 -12.26 3.70 9.99
C ASN A 172 -12.00 4.82 8.98
N ILE A 173 -12.21 4.50 7.70
CA ILE A 173 -12.04 5.40 6.58
C ILE A 173 -13.38 5.55 5.86
N ASP A 174 -13.78 6.81 5.69
CA ASP A 174 -14.97 7.22 4.96
C ASP A 174 -14.53 8.18 3.86
N LEU A 175 -14.36 7.66 2.64
CA LEU A 175 -13.90 8.46 1.51
C LEU A 175 -14.97 9.43 1.01
N ASP A 176 -16.25 9.14 1.22
CA ASP A 176 -17.35 10.02 0.80
C ASP A 176 -17.34 11.31 1.63
N ASN A 177 -16.98 11.21 2.92
CA ASN A 177 -16.78 12.37 3.80
C ASN A 177 -15.32 12.83 3.88
N TRP A 178 -14.44 12.24 3.06
CA TRP A 178 -13.00 12.45 3.08
C TRP A 178 -12.39 12.36 4.49
N TYR A 179 -12.76 11.37 5.30
CA TYR A 179 -12.46 11.28 6.72
C TYR A 179 -11.69 10.01 7.09
N CYS A 180 -10.82 10.14 8.09
CA CYS A 180 -10.21 9.01 8.80
C CYS A 180 -10.11 9.30 10.30
N ASN A 181 -10.38 8.29 11.14
CA ASN A 181 -10.29 8.44 12.60
C ASN A 181 -8.84 8.37 13.16
N CYS A 182 -7.83 8.14 12.32
CA CYS A 182 -6.45 8.01 12.79
C CYS A 182 -5.86 9.34 13.26
N SER A 183 -4.90 9.29 14.19
CA SER A 183 -4.24 10.49 14.72
C SER A 183 -3.49 11.29 13.65
N GLU A 184 -2.86 10.61 12.68
CA GLU A 184 -2.16 11.24 11.56
C GLU A 184 -3.09 12.18 10.77
N TYR A 185 -4.35 11.76 10.56
CA TYR A 185 -5.36 12.58 9.87
C TYR A 185 -5.83 13.74 10.75
N GLN A 186 -6.18 13.46 12.02
CA GLN A 186 -6.71 14.47 12.94
C GLN A 186 -5.72 15.60 13.23
N LEU A 187 -4.42 15.30 13.26
CA LEU A 187 -3.36 16.29 13.50
C LEU A 187 -3.11 17.23 12.31
N GLN A 188 -3.64 16.94 11.13
CA GLN A 188 -3.48 17.82 9.97
C GLN A 188 -4.40 19.04 10.03
N TYR A 189 -5.48 19.01 10.81
CA TYR A 189 -6.36 20.17 10.95
C TYR A 189 -5.69 21.29 11.75
N THR A 190 -5.53 22.42 11.09
CA THR A 190 -4.92 23.62 11.67
C THR A 190 -5.86 24.81 11.58
N SER A 191 -5.69 25.78 12.48
CA SER A 191 -6.59 26.96 12.59
C SER A 191 -6.54 27.91 11.38
N ASN A 192 -5.55 27.76 10.49
CA ASN A 192 -5.38 28.55 9.28
C ASN A 192 -5.99 27.92 8.02
N MET A 193 -6.63 26.74 8.13
CA MET A 193 -7.31 26.10 7.03
C MET A 193 -8.50 26.92 6.54
N LYS A 194 -8.76 26.89 5.23
CA LYS A 194 -9.89 27.59 4.62
C LYS A 194 -10.75 26.63 3.81
N PRO A 195 -12.08 26.82 3.80
CA PRO A 195 -12.96 26.12 2.88
C PRO A 195 -12.54 26.36 1.43
N ILE A 196 -12.58 25.30 0.62
CA ILE A 196 -12.39 25.37 -0.83
C ILE A 196 -13.55 24.69 -1.55
N GLU A 197 -13.85 25.17 -2.76
CA GLU A 197 -14.81 24.53 -3.65
C GLU A 197 -14.08 23.76 -4.74
N ILE A 198 -14.36 22.46 -4.84
CA ILE A 198 -13.85 21.61 -5.92
C ILE A 198 -14.90 21.64 -7.04
N THR A 199 -14.61 22.40 -8.08
CA THR A 199 -15.56 22.65 -9.19
C THR A 199 -15.44 21.64 -10.34
N GLU A 200 -14.38 20.85 -10.36
CA GLU A 200 -14.11 19.86 -11.41
C GLU A 200 -14.16 18.45 -10.80
N ASN A 201 -14.69 17.48 -11.56
CA ASN A 201 -14.68 16.06 -11.22
C ASN A 201 -14.02 15.28 -12.35
N ARG A 202 -12.72 15.53 -12.58
CA ARG A 202 -11.96 14.86 -13.65
C ARG A 202 -11.34 13.57 -13.15
N THR A 203 -11.04 13.50 -11.86
CA THR A 203 -10.37 12.36 -11.21
C THR A 203 -11.25 11.77 -10.12
N LEU A 204 -10.99 10.52 -9.75
CA LEU A 204 -11.76 9.84 -8.69
C LEU A 204 -11.69 10.61 -7.35
N ILE A 205 -10.52 11.19 -7.04
CA ILE A 205 -10.30 11.98 -5.82
C ILE A 205 -11.15 13.25 -5.85
N GLU A 206 -11.11 14.00 -6.95
CA GLU A 206 -11.97 15.17 -7.13
C GLU A 206 -13.45 14.81 -7.09
N GLY A 207 -13.82 13.60 -7.55
CA GLY A 207 -15.16 13.06 -7.42
C GLY A 207 -15.59 12.85 -5.97
N PHE A 208 -14.73 12.30 -5.12
CA PHE A 208 -15.03 12.20 -3.69
C PHE A 208 -15.13 13.58 -3.04
N LEU A 209 -14.18 14.47 -3.32
CA LEU A 209 -14.14 15.80 -2.69
C LEU A 209 -15.31 16.70 -3.13
N SER A 210 -15.68 16.70 -4.41
CA SER A 210 -16.79 17.52 -4.94
C SER A 210 -18.17 17.07 -4.47
N HIS A 211 -18.28 15.82 -4.00
CA HIS A 211 -19.54 15.27 -3.50
C HIS A 211 -19.54 15.02 -2.00
N SER A 212 -18.52 15.46 -1.29
CA SER A 212 -18.46 15.32 0.16
C SER A 212 -19.56 16.17 0.81
N GLU A 213 -20.24 15.57 1.80
CA GLU A 213 -21.17 16.32 2.65
C GLU A 213 -20.41 17.23 3.64
N SER A 214 -19.12 16.96 3.83
CA SER A 214 -18.23 17.74 4.67
C SER A 214 -17.58 18.90 3.91
N ILE A 215 -17.32 20.01 4.62
CA ILE A 215 -16.60 21.15 4.04
C ILE A 215 -15.17 20.71 3.73
N VAL A 216 -14.77 20.77 2.46
CA VAL A 216 -13.40 20.51 2.03
C VAL A 216 -12.52 21.69 2.42
N LEU A 217 -11.39 21.41 3.08
CA LEU A 217 -10.44 22.40 3.56
C LEU A 217 -9.14 22.38 2.75
N GLU A 218 -8.46 23.51 2.70
CA GLU A 218 -7.11 23.64 2.18
C GLU A 218 -6.09 23.97 3.31
N PRO A 219 -4.97 23.22 3.42
CA PRO A 219 -4.62 22.03 2.62
C PRO A 219 -5.55 20.85 2.88
N ILE A 220 -5.77 20.01 1.86
CA ILE A 220 -6.61 18.81 1.98
C ILE A 220 -5.89 17.79 2.87
N PRO A 221 -6.46 17.38 4.01
CA PRO A 221 -5.84 16.38 4.88
C PRO A 221 -5.74 15.02 4.18
N LEU A 222 -4.60 14.35 4.31
CA LEU A 222 -4.36 13.02 3.73
C LEU A 222 -3.44 12.21 4.65
N CYS A 223 -3.92 11.09 5.16
CA CYS A 223 -3.13 10.15 5.97
C CYS A 223 -2.79 8.88 5.17
N SER A 224 -1.92 8.06 5.75
CA SER A 224 -1.47 6.78 5.18
C SER A 224 -2.63 5.81 4.90
N HIS A 225 -3.62 5.74 5.80
CA HIS A 225 -4.82 4.90 5.63
C HIS A 225 -5.66 5.32 4.42
N MET A 226 -5.92 6.63 4.27
CA MET A 226 -6.66 7.13 3.11
C MET A 226 -5.89 6.87 1.82
N LEU A 227 -4.59 7.16 1.82
CA LEU A 227 -3.73 6.89 0.68
C LEU A 227 -3.68 5.40 0.32
N ALA A 228 -3.70 4.49 1.31
CA ALA A 228 -3.78 3.05 1.09
C ALA A 228 -5.07 2.64 0.37
N ILE A 229 -6.24 3.17 0.79
CA ILE A 229 -7.49 2.90 0.08
C ILE A 229 -7.47 3.50 -1.33
N LEU A 230 -6.88 4.69 -1.53
CA LEU A 230 -6.72 5.25 -2.87
C LEU A 230 -5.83 4.37 -3.76
N ILE A 231 -4.71 3.87 -3.24
CA ILE A 231 -3.85 2.91 -3.97
C ILE A 231 -4.66 1.69 -4.42
N ILE A 232 -5.51 1.14 -3.55
CA ILE A 232 -6.42 0.04 -3.89
C ILE A 232 -7.36 0.42 -5.03
N LEU A 233 -8.03 1.57 -4.94
CA LEU A 233 -9.01 1.99 -5.95
C LEU A 233 -8.37 2.21 -7.33
N TYR A 234 -7.17 2.79 -7.37
CA TYR A 234 -6.42 2.99 -8.61
C TYR A 234 -5.74 1.73 -9.14
N ASN A 235 -5.63 0.66 -8.35
CA ASN A 235 -5.02 -0.62 -8.73
C ASN A 235 -5.97 -1.81 -8.50
N LYS A 236 -7.28 -1.57 -8.62
CA LYS A 236 -8.35 -2.51 -8.25
C LYS A 236 -8.24 -3.88 -8.92
N GLU A 237 -7.78 -3.94 -10.16
CA GLU A 237 -7.63 -5.18 -10.93
C GLU A 237 -6.62 -6.14 -10.29
N LYS A 238 -5.64 -5.62 -9.54
CA LYS A 238 -4.56 -6.40 -8.91
C LYS A 238 -4.78 -6.61 -7.42
N LEU A 239 -5.53 -5.72 -6.75
CA LEU A 239 -5.65 -5.68 -5.29
C LEU A 239 -7.02 -6.11 -4.73
N TYR A 240 -8.04 -6.38 -5.56
CA TYR A 240 -9.36 -6.72 -5.03
C TYR A 240 -9.36 -7.96 -4.10
N SER A 241 -8.46 -8.92 -4.33
CA SER A 241 -8.32 -10.14 -3.52
C SER A 241 -7.79 -9.86 -2.09
N ARG A 242 -7.19 -8.70 -1.86
CA ARG A 242 -6.64 -8.28 -0.56
C ARG A 242 -7.72 -7.75 0.40
N ILE A 243 -8.90 -7.43 -0.11
CA ILE A 243 -9.97 -6.82 0.68
C ILE A 243 -10.88 -7.92 1.22
N HIS A 244 -11.02 -8.00 2.54
CA HIS A 244 -11.83 -9.00 3.22
C HIS A 244 -13.23 -8.45 3.51
N ARG A 245 -14.22 -9.33 3.48
CA ARG A 245 -15.60 -9.02 3.87
C ARG A 245 -15.83 -9.28 5.35
#